data_AF-A0A933TCA6-F1
#
_entry.id   AF-A0A933TCA6-F1
#
_cell.length_a   1.000
_cell.length_b   1.000
_cell.length_c   1.000
_cell.angle_alpha   90.00
_cell.angle_beta   90.00
_cell.angle_gamma   90.00
#
_symmetry.space_group_name_H-M   'P 1'
#
loop_
_entity.id
_entity.type
_entity.pdbx_description
1 polymer ?
#
loop_
_entity_poly.entity_id
_entity_poly.type
_entity_poly.pdbx_seq_one_letter_code
_entity_poly.pdbx_strand_id
1 'polypeptide(L)'
;MPPKEKDLIAEDIRRLEQRLRESGDDLKRLRLKLLLDTKEELDEIKDEWHGVHYRWWVITVAGLIVLFVLSYAFYTQLGWVADRRALPTGSDWLLRRLPVVNVLPVLSWGWLALHVFAGAAAIAYHPRRLPFLLFLLSLFLAIRSVFIFLSPIGPPAGMVDMGKMDLIFSRLMGTWTFQNEFVFSGHTSIPFLFYLFFETRGLRLLLLSGSLAMGACVLLSHNHYTVDVLGAYFVSYSIYVLAEKLYFKRIRPLFLVAPRGRPGVQSGP
;
A
#
# COMPACT_ATOMS: atom_id res chain seq x y z
N MET A 1 38.27 -54.28 16.55
CA MET A 1 37.01 -53.63 16.95
C MET A 1 36.15 -54.66 17.68
N PRO A 2 35.93 -54.52 19.01
CA PRO A 2 35.10 -55.42 19.80
C PRO A 2 33.67 -55.54 19.23
N PRO A 3 33.00 -56.70 19.35
CA PRO A 3 31.68 -56.97 18.75
C PRO A 3 30.64 -55.89 19.07
N LYS A 4 30.64 -55.44 20.32
CA LYS A 4 29.71 -54.43 20.86
C LYS A 4 29.82 -53.06 20.19
N GLU A 5 31.01 -52.71 19.70
CA GLU A 5 31.27 -51.42 19.04
C GLU A 5 30.79 -51.45 17.57
N LYS A 6 30.83 -52.61 16.91
CA LYS A 6 30.26 -52.80 15.58
C LYS A 6 28.72 -52.75 15.60
N ASP A 7 28.11 -53.32 16.64
CA ASP A 7 26.65 -53.31 16.81
C ASP A 7 26.13 -51.89 17.03
N LEU A 8 26.83 -51.07 17.83
CA LEU A 8 26.52 -49.65 18.04
C LEU A 8 26.60 -48.85 16.74
N ILE A 9 27.67 -49.03 15.96
CA ILE A 9 27.81 -48.35 14.66
C ILE A 9 26.70 -48.78 13.68
N ALA A 10 26.34 -50.07 13.65
CA ALA A 10 25.26 -50.54 12.80
C ALA A 10 23.89 -49.94 13.21
N GLU A 11 23.67 -49.71 14.50
CA GLU A 11 22.47 -49.04 14.99
C GLU A 11 22.44 -47.55 14.62
N ASP A 12 23.56 -46.84 14.75
CA ASP A 12 23.69 -45.44 14.32
C ASP A 12 23.49 -45.28 12.81
N ILE A 13 24.03 -46.20 11.99
CA ILE A 13 23.79 -46.21 10.54
C ILE A 13 22.29 -46.37 10.25
N ARG A 14 21.61 -47.34 10.87
CA ARG A 14 20.15 -47.52 10.70
C ARG A 14 19.36 -46.27 11.10
N ARG A 15 19.74 -45.61 12.19
CA ARG A 15 19.12 -44.37 12.65
C ARG A 15 19.31 -43.22 11.65
N LEU A 16 20.51 -43.09 11.09
CA LEU A 16 20.81 -42.08 10.06
C LEU A 16 20.04 -42.36 8.77
N GLU A 17 19.96 -43.62 8.32
CA GLU A 17 19.17 -44.01 7.16
C GLU A 17 17.67 -43.70 7.35
N GLN A 18 17.13 -43.98 8.54
CA GLN A 18 15.74 -43.64 8.86
C GLN A 18 15.50 -42.13 8.78
N ARG A 19 16.36 -41.31 9.40
CA ARG A 19 16.26 -39.84 9.34
C ARG A 19 16.35 -39.31 7.91
N LEU A 20 17.20 -39.91 7.08
CA LEU A 20 17.34 -39.52 5.67
C LEU A 20 16.05 -39.81 4.90
N ARG A 21 15.40 -40.95 5.16
CA ARG A 21 14.10 -41.31 4.56
C ARG A 21 13.00 -40.36 5.01
N GLU A 22 12.88 -40.13 6.32
CA GLU A 22 11.90 -39.18 6.90
C GLU A 22 12.09 -37.78 6.29
N SER A 23 13.33 -37.29 6.23
CA SER A 23 13.65 -36.00 5.61
C SER A 23 13.29 -35.97 4.12
N GLY A 24 13.51 -37.07 3.41
CA GLY A 24 13.15 -37.19 1.99
C GLY A 24 11.64 -37.15 1.77
N ASP A 25 10.86 -37.77 2.64
CA ASP A 25 9.40 -37.77 2.56
C ASP A 25 8.80 -36.43 3.01
N ASP A 26 9.37 -35.78 4.02
CA ASP A 26 9.02 -34.40 4.40
C ASP A 26 9.31 -33.42 3.25
N LEU A 27 10.44 -33.56 2.57
CA LEU A 27 10.77 -32.74 1.40
C LEU A 27 9.76 -32.95 0.26
N LYS A 28 9.33 -34.19 0.01
CA LYS A 28 8.27 -34.47 -0.97
C LYS A 28 6.94 -33.83 -0.56
N ARG A 29 6.55 -33.94 0.72
CA ARG A 29 5.33 -33.31 1.25
C ARG A 29 5.37 -31.79 1.10
N LEU A 30 6.48 -31.16 1.44
CA LEU A 30 6.67 -29.72 1.30
C LEU A 30 6.64 -29.28 -0.17
N ARG A 31 7.26 -30.03 -1.08
CA ARG A 31 7.18 -29.76 -2.53
C ARG A 31 5.76 -29.87 -3.05
N LEU A 32 5.04 -30.93 -2.66
CA LEU A 32 3.65 -31.12 -3.07
C LEU A 32 2.77 -29.98 -2.54
N LYS A 33 2.94 -29.62 -1.27
CA LYS A 33 2.22 -28.49 -0.66
C LYS A 33 2.51 -27.19 -1.40
N LEU A 34 3.79 -26.89 -1.68
CA LEU A 34 4.17 -25.70 -2.44
C LEU A 34 3.51 -25.67 -3.83
N LEU A 35 3.47 -26.80 -4.54
CA LEU A 35 2.82 -26.89 -5.85
C LEU A 35 1.31 -26.69 -5.77
N LEU A 36 0.66 -27.25 -4.74
CA LEU A 36 -0.77 -27.08 -4.49
C LEU A 36 -1.09 -25.63 -4.14
N ASP A 37 -0.37 -25.04 -3.19
CA ASP A 37 -0.51 -23.64 -2.79
C ASP A 37 -0.30 -22.71 -4.00
N THR A 38 0.72 -22.96 -4.84
CA THR A 38 0.96 -22.18 -6.08
C THR A 38 -0.20 -22.32 -7.06
N LYS A 39 -0.78 -23.51 -7.18
CA LYS A 39 -1.91 -23.75 -8.09
C LYS A 39 -3.17 -23.05 -7.59
N GLU A 40 -3.43 -23.09 -6.30
CA GLU A 40 -4.55 -22.36 -5.67
C GLU A 40 -4.39 -20.86 -5.89
N GLU A 41 -3.22 -20.28 -5.67
CA GLU A 41 -2.94 -18.87 -5.96
C GLU A 41 -3.20 -18.52 -7.44
N LEU A 42 -2.77 -19.37 -8.36
CA LEU A 42 -3.00 -19.15 -9.80
C LEU A 42 -4.48 -19.22 -10.18
N ASP A 43 -5.23 -20.13 -9.57
CA ASP A 43 -6.66 -20.29 -9.82
C ASP A 43 -7.45 -19.11 -9.20
N GLU A 44 -7.07 -18.62 -8.02
CA GLU A 44 -7.61 -17.39 -7.43
C GLU A 44 -7.37 -16.17 -8.33
N ILE A 45 -6.15 -15.98 -8.83
CA ILE A 45 -5.83 -14.88 -9.76
C ILE A 45 -6.68 -15.00 -11.02
N LYS A 46 -6.80 -16.19 -11.61
CA LYS A 46 -7.65 -16.40 -12.79
C LYS A 46 -9.11 -16.07 -12.53
N ASP A 47 -9.65 -16.47 -11.38
CA ASP A 47 -11.03 -16.18 -11.00
C ASP A 47 -11.29 -14.67 -10.84
N GLU A 48 -10.32 -13.93 -10.29
CA GLU A 48 -10.36 -12.46 -10.21
C GLU A 48 -10.47 -11.82 -11.60
N TRP A 49 -9.87 -12.40 -12.64
CA TRP A 49 -9.98 -11.93 -14.03
C TRP A 49 -11.24 -12.42 -14.76
N HIS A 50 -11.67 -13.67 -14.53
CA HIS A 50 -12.82 -14.28 -15.21
C HIS A 50 -14.17 -13.68 -14.78
N GLY A 51 -14.27 -13.15 -13.56
CA GLY A 51 -15.50 -12.56 -13.02
C GLY A 51 -15.82 -11.14 -13.50
N VAL A 52 -15.01 -10.56 -14.38
CA VAL A 52 -15.07 -9.14 -14.73
C VAL A 52 -15.72 -8.93 -16.10
N HIS A 53 -16.81 -8.16 -16.16
CA HIS A 53 -17.32 -7.64 -17.42
C HIS A 53 -16.37 -6.61 -18.01
N TYR A 54 -15.42 -7.08 -18.83
CA TYR A 54 -14.28 -6.29 -19.32
C TYR A 54 -14.64 -4.89 -19.83
N ARG A 55 -15.70 -4.76 -20.65
CA ARG A 55 -16.16 -3.46 -21.17
C ARG A 55 -16.53 -2.47 -20.06
N TRP A 56 -17.33 -2.91 -19.08
CA TRP A 56 -17.78 -2.05 -17.98
C TRP A 56 -16.67 -1.80 -16.97
N TRP A 57 -15.78 -2.75 -16.76
CA TRP A 57 -14.60 -2.57 -15.93
C TRP A 57 -13.64 -1.55 -16.53
N VAL A 58 -13.31 -1.65 -17.82
CA VAL A 58 -12.45 -0.67 -18.51
C VAL A 58 -13.06 0.73 -18.45
N ILE A 59 -14.37 0.87 -18.70
CA ILE A 59 -15.06 2.16 -18.59
C ILE A 59 -14.99 2.70 -17.15
N THR A 60 -15.19 1.85 -16.15
CA THR A 60 -15.13 2.26 -14.74
C THR A 60 -13.71 2.67 -14.34
N VAL A 61 -12.70 1.90 -14.73
CA VAL A 61 -11.29 2.21 -14.50
C VAL A 61 -10.93 3.53 -15.18
N ALA A 62 -11.29 3.72 -16.45
CA ALA A 62 -11.01 4.95 -17.18
C ALA A 62 -11.67 6.18 -16.50
N GLY A 63 -12.93 6.08 -16.10
CA GLY A 63 -13.62 7.14 -15.36
C GLY A 63 -12.96 7.44 -14.01
N LEU A 64 -12.48 6.43 -13.30
CA LEU A 64 -11.79 6.60 -12.02
C LEU A 64 -10.35 7.11 -12.18
N ILE A 65 -9.67 6.80 -13.29
CA ILE A 65 -8.39 7.43 -13.64
C ILE A 65 -8.62 8.93 -13.85
N VAL A 66 -9.66 9.32 -14.60
CA VAL A 66 -10.01 10.74 -14.78
C VAL A 66 -10.30 11.40 -13.42
N LEU A 67 -11.10 10.76 -12.57
CA LEU A 67 -11.38 11.27 -11.22
C LEU A 67 -10.09 11.42 -10.38
N PHE A 68 -9.18 10.44 -10.45
CA PHE A 68 -7.91 10.49 -9.75
C PHE A 68 -7.03 11.64 -10.23
N VAL A 69 -6.91 11.81 -11.55
CA VAL A 69 -6.16 12.92 -12.15
C VAL A 69 -6.76 14.27 -11.77
N LEU A 70 -8.09 14.40 -11.78
CA LEU A 70 -8.76 15.64 -11.33
C LEU A 70 -8.54 15.90 -9.83
N SER A 71 -8.58 14.85 -9.00
CA SER A 71 -8.31 14.96 -7.56
C SER A 71 -6.85 15.36 -7.29
N TYR A 72 -5.91 14.82 -8.06
CA TYR A 72 -4.50 15.21 -8.00
C TYR A 72 -4.26 16.64 -8.51
N ALA A 73 -4.93 17.06 -9.59
CA ALA A 73 -4.89 18.43 -10.05
C ALA A 73 -5.45 19.40 -8.99
N PHE A 74 -6.58 19.07 -8.37
CA PHE A 74 -7.15 19.84 -7.26
C PHE A 74 -6.19 19.94 -6.07
N TYR A 75 -5.56 18.82 -5.71
CA TYR A 75 -4.54 18.75 -4.67
C TYR A 75 -3.36 19.68 -4.95
N THR A 76 -2.77 19.60 -6.14
CA THR A 76 -1.60 20.41 -6.49
C THR A 76 -1.95 21.89 -6.52
N GLN A 77 -3.10 22.29 -7.08
CA GLN A 77 -3.52 23.69 -7.10
C GLN A 77 -3.69 24.27 -5.69
N LEU A 78 -4.37 23.55 -4.79
CA LEU A 78 -4.52 24.00 -3.41
C LEU A 78 -3.21 23.95 -2.62
N GLY A 79 -2.32 23.01 -2.91
CA GLY A 79 -0.96 22.95 -2.37
C GLY A 79 -0.16 24.20 -2.73
N TRP A 80 -0.18 24.62 -4.00
CA TRP A 80 0.48 25.85 -4.44
C TRP A 80 -0.07 27.10 -3.77
N VAL A 81 -1.39 27.16 -3.55
CA VAL A 81 -2.00 28.27 -2.80
C VAL A 81 -1.55 28.22 -1.34
N ALA A 82 -1.48 27.04 -0.73
CA ALA A 82 -1.03 26.88 0.65
C ALA A 82 0.44 27.30 0.85
N ASP A 83 1.34 26.93 -0.06
CA ASP A 83 2.76 27.27 -0.01
C ASP A 83 3.05 28.77 -0.12
N ARG A 84 2.18 29.52 -0.78
CA ARG A 84 2.33 30.99 -0.90
C ARG A 84 1.92 31.74 0.37
N ARG A 85 1.27 31.08 1.33
CA ARG A 85 0.82 31.71 2.58
C ARG A 85 1.96 31.73 3.60
N ALA A 86 2.20 32.90 4.19
CA ALA A 86 3.03 33.01 5.37
C ALA A 86 2.22 32.52 6.58
N LEU A 87 2.44 31.27 6.98
CA LEU A 87 1.76 30.65 8.11
C LEU A 87 2.72 30.51 9.30
N PRO A 88 2.24 30.66 10.55
CA PRO A 88 3.06 30.51 11.73
C PRO A 88 3.51 29.04 11.92
N THR A 89 4.75 28.85 12.36
CA THR A 89 5.25 27.53 12.77
C THR A 89 4.62 27.12 14.10
N GLY A 90 4.09 25.89 14.15
CA GLY A 90 3.52 25.30 15.35
C GLY A 90 4.60 24.81 16.32
N SER A 91 4.28 24.78 17.61
CA SER A 91 5.14 24.18 18.63
C SER A 91 4.81 22.69 18.80
N ASP A 92 5.75 21.81 18.51
CA ASP A 92 5.60 20.37 18.74
C ASP A 92 6.52 19.89 19.87
N TRP A 93 5.95 19.16 20.82
CA TRP A 93 6.69 18.67 21.99
C TRP A 93 7.66 17.53 21.65
N LEU A 94 7.24 16.59 20.81
CA LEU A 94 8.03 15.42 20.47
C LEU A 94 9.10 15.81 19.45
N LEU A 95 8.73 16.58 18.43
CA LEU A 95 9.64 16.99 17.37
C LEU A 95 10.85 17.79 17.91
N ARG A 96 10.63 18.63 18.94
CA ARG A 96 11.73 19.36 19.62
C ARG A 96 12.76 18.47 20.33
N ARG A 97 12.44 17.20 20.58
CA ARG A 97 13.33 16.23 21.25
C ARG A 97 13.95 15.24 20.27
N LEU A 98 13.45 15.21 19.04
CA LEU A 98 14.01 14.35 18.01
C LEU A 98 15.17 15.07 17.31
N PRO A 99 16.22 14.33 16.93
CA PRO A 99 17.26 14.87 16.07
C PRO A 99 16.71 15.07 14.66
N VAL A 100 17.18 16.14 14.00
CA VAL A 100 16.96 16.32 12.56
C VAL A 100 17.94 15.42 11.81
N VAL A 101 17.41 14.42 11.09
CA VAL A 101 18.19 13.47 10.30
C VAL A 101 17.76 13.56 8.85
N ASN A 102 18.73 13.65 7.94
CA ASN A 102 18.46 13.59 6.50
C ASN A 102 18.11 12.15 6.07
N VAL A 103 16.83 11.82 6.17
CA VAL A 103 16.25 10.55 5.69
C VAL A 103 15.53 10.70 4.34
N LEU A 104 15.81 11.79 3.61
CA LEU A 104 15.13 12.10 2.35
C LEU A 104 15.22 10.98 1.30
N PRO A 105 16.37 10.30 1.09
CA PRO A 105 16.40 9.22 0.10
C PRO A 105 15.39 8.10 0.41
N VAL A 106 15.22 7.75 1.69
CA VAL A 106 14.21 6.76 2.11
C VAL A 106 12.82 7.34 1.94
N LEU A 107 12.64 8.60 2.32
CA LEU A 107 11.35 9.27 2.29
C LEU A 107 10.82 9.52 0.87
N SER A 108 11.69 9.80 -0.10
CA SER A 108 11.31 9.97 -1.51
C SER A 108 11.27 8.63 -2.25
N TRP A 109 12.41 7.92 -2.32
CA TRP A 109 12.54 6.72 -3.15
C TRP A 109 11.90 5.50 -2.51
N GLY A 110 12.02 5.37 -1.19
CA GLY A 110 11.35 4.29 -0.46
C GLY A 110 9.83 4.43 -0.52
N TRP A 111 9.32 5.65 -0.40
CA TRP A 111 7.89 5.92 -0.55
C TRP A 111 7.41 5.64 -1.97
N LEU A 112 8.14 6.11 -3.00
CA LEU A 112 7.83 5.81 -4.41
C LEU A 112 7.87 4.29 -4.66
N ALA A 113 8.88 3.59 -4.16
CA ALA A 113 9.00 2.13 -4.31
C ALA A 113 7.79 1.40 -3.70
N LEU A 114 7.33 1.81 -2.51
CA LEU A 114 6.11 1.26 -1.90
C LEU A 114 4.87 1.49 -2.77
N HIS A 115 4.76 2.66 -3.41
CA HIS A 115 3.62 2.98 -4.30
C HIS A 115 3.64 2.15 -5.57
N VAL A 116 4.79 2.07 -6.23
CA VAL A 116 4.96 1.27 -7.44
C VAL A 116 4.71 -0.21 -7.14
N PHE A 117 5.27 -0.71 -6.03
CA PHE A 117 5.04 -2.08 -5.60
C PHE A 117 3.57 -2.36 -5.30
N ALA A 118 2.90 -1.51 -4.51
CA ALA A 118 1.48 -1.66 -4.18
C ALA A 118 0.60 -1.57 -5.43
N GLY A 119 0.87 -0.63 -6.34
CA GLY A 119 0.15 -0.49 -7.59
C GLY A 119 0.31 -1.74 -8.48
N ALA A 120 1.54 -2.22 -8.65
CA ALA A 120 1.83 -3.42 -9.42
C ALA A 120 1.16 -4.66 -8.80
N ALA A 121 1.23 -4.82 -7.47
CA ALA A 121 0.57 -5.90 -6.76
C ALA A 121 -0.96 -5.83 -6.90
N ALA A 122 -1.56 -4.65 -6.83
CA ALA A 122 -3.01 -4.48 -7.02
C ALA A 122 -3.44 -4.84 -8.45
N ILE A 123 -2.65 -4.47 -9.47
CA ILE A 123 -2.93 -4.82 -10.87
C ILE A 123 -2.78 -6.32 -11.10
N ALA A 124 -1.73 -6.93 -10.55
CA ALA A 124 -1.42 -8.35 -10.77
C ALA A 124 -2.38 -9.28 -10.02
N TYR A 125 -2.64 -8.99 -8.74
CA TYR A 125 -3.34 -9.92 -7.84
C TYR A 125 -4.79 -9.53 -7.53
N HIS A 126 -5.17 -8.25 -7.69
CA HIS A 126 -6.52 -7.78 -7.30
C HIS A 126 -7.19 -6.86 -8.35
N PRO A 127 -7.26 -7.26 -9.64
CA PRO A 127 -7.80 -6.44 -10.73
C PRO A 127 -9.27 -6.02 -10.49
N ARG A 128 -10.07 -6.87 -9.84
CA ARG A 128 -11.48 -6.56 -9.53
C ARG A 128 -11.63 -5.44 -8.50
N ARG A 129 -10.68 -5.30 -7.57
CA ARG A 129 -10.68 -4.27 -6.53
C ARG A 129 -9.84 -3.05 -6.92
N LEU A 130 -9.05 -3.11 -8.00
CA LEU A 130 -8.29 -1.98 -8.53
C LEU A 130 -9.15 -0.70 -8.73
N PRO A 131 -10.37 -0.76 -9.30
CA PRO A 131 -11.26 0.41 -9.34
C PRO A 131 -11.52 1.02 -7.96
N PHE A 132 -11.77 0.19 -6.94
CA PHE A 132 -11.97 0.67 -5.58
C PHE A 132 -10.71 1.37 -5.03
N LEU A 133 -9.51 0.85 -5.32
CA LEU A 133 -8.25 1.51 -4.93
C LEU A 133 -8.12 2.92 -5.54
N LEU A 134 -8.39 3.07 -6.85
CA LEU A 134 -8.36 4.37 -7.52
C LEU A 134 -9.37 5.34 -6.90
N PHE A 135 -10.58 4.87 -6.63
CA PHE A 135 -11.61 5.67 -5.96
C PHE A 135 -11.17 6.10 -4.55
N LEU A 136 -10.63 5.17 -3.77
CA LEU A 136 -10.12 5.42 -2.42
C LEU A 136 -9.03 6.49 -2.41
N LEU A 137 -8.03 6.36 -3.28
CA LEU A 137 -6.94 7.33 -3.40
C LEU A 137 -7.43 8.69 -3.90
N SER A 138 -8.40 8.72 -4.82
CA SER A 138 -9.01 9.97 -5.29
C SER A 138 -9.73 10.71 -4.16
N LEU A 139 -10.56 9.98 -3.40
CA LEU A 139 -11.29 10.53 -2.27
C LEU A 139 -10.34 11.02 -1.17
N PHE A 140 -9.28 10.24 -0.92
CA PHE A 140 -8.21 10.61 0.00
C PHE A 140 -7.57 11.95 -0.39
N LEU A 141 -7.14 12.09 -1.66
CA LEU A 141 -6.53 13.32 -2.15
C LEU A 141 -7.49 14.49 -2.00
N ALA A 142 -8.73 14.36 -2.44
CA ALA A 142 -9.73 15.43 -2.36
C ALA A 142 -9.97 15.92 -0.92
N ILE A 143 -10.15 15.00 0.03
CA ILE A 143 -10.34 15.34 1.45
C ILE A 143 -9.07 16.01 1.98
N ARG A 144 -7.90 15.41 1.75
CA ARG A 144 -6.60 15.95 2.17
C ARG A 144 -6.39 17.39 1.66
N SER A 145 -6.73 17.67 0.40
CA SER A 145 -6.59 19.02 -0.17
C SER A 145 -7.38 20.07 0.61
N VAL A 146 -8.58 19.73 1.07
CA VAL A 146 -9.39 20.62 1.91
C VAL A 146 -8.71 20.89 3.25
N PHE A 147 -8.14 19.86 3.90
CA PHE A 147 -7.41 20.03 5.16
C PHE A 147 -6.14 20.87 5.00
N ILE A 148 -5.35 20.66 3.95
CA ILE A 148 -4.16 21.48 3.66
C ILE A 148 -4.56 22.93 3.41
N PHE A 149 -5.60 23.16 2.60
CA PHE A 149 -6.06 24.51 2.32
C PHE A 149 -6.60 25.21 3.58
N LEU A 150 -7.34 24.53 4.44
CA LEU A 150 -7.88 25.12 5.67
C LEU A 150 -6.87 25.18 6.83
N SER A 151 -5.72 24.50 6.72
CA SER A 151 -4.70 24.47 7.76
C SER A 151 -4.15 25.87 8.04
N PRO A 152 -4.13 26.31 9.32
CA PRO A 152 -3.53 27.58 9.72
C PRO A 152 -2.03 27.47 10.05
N ILE A 153 -1.42 26.30 9.93
CA ILE A 153 -0.07 26.01 10.43
C ILE A 153 0.92 25.87 9.27
N GLY A 154 2.08 26.53 9.41
CA GLY A 154 3.21 26.47 8.48
C GLY A 154 4.23 25.37 8.82
N PRO A 155 5.43 25.40 8.23
CA PRO A 155 6.39 24.32 8.33
C PRO A 155 6.98 24.16 9.72
N PRO A 156 7.22 22.91 10.18
CA PRO A 156 7.94 22.67 11.43
C PRO A 156 9.33 23.32 11.40
N ALA A 157 9.79 23.78 12.56
CA ALA A 157 11.13 24.34 12.68
C ALA A 157 12.20 23.27 12.36
N GLY A 158 13.15 23.64 11.50
CA GLY A 158 14.24 22.74 11.08
C GLY A 158 13.83 21.66 10.07
N MET A 159 12.70 21.84 9.37
CA MET A 159 12.27 20.96 8.30
C MET A 159 13.36 20.79 7.23
N VAL A 160 13.62 19.53 6.88
CA VAL A 160 14.57 19.18 5.81
C VAL A 160 13.86 19.36 4.46
N ASP A 161 14.26 20.40 3.73
CA ASP A 161 13.64 20.79 2.45
C ASP A 161 13.91 19.73 1.35
N MET A 162 12.87 18.95 1.04
CA MET A 162 12.90 17.93 -0.01
C MET A 162 13.26 18.49 -1.38
N GLY A 163 12.75 19.67 -1.73
CA GLY A 163 12.95 20.27 -3.06
C GLY A 163 14.40 20.70 -3.30
N LYS A 164 15.13 21.00 -2.23
CA LYS A 164 16.54 21.39 -2.31
C LYS A 164 17.50 20.22 -2.10
N MET A 165 17.16 19.27 -1.24
CA MET A 165 18.10 18.24 -0.79
C MET A 165 17.97 16.90 -1.51
N ASP A 166 16.86 16.67 -2.23
CA ASP A 166 16.71 15.52 -3.15
C ASP A 166 16.60 16.00 -4.60
N LEU A 167 17.71 16.54 -5.11
CA LEU A 167 17.80 17.15 -6.45
C LEU A 167 17.50 16.17 -7.58
N ILE A 168 17.89 14.89 -7.43
CA ILE A 168 17.68 13.87 -8.46
C ILE A 168 16.19 13.53 -8.54
N PHE A 169 15.56 13.25 -7.40
CA PHE A 169 14.13 12.99 -7.36
C PHE A 169 13.32 14.19 -7.85
N SER A 170 13.64 15.40 -7.38
CA SER A 170 12.96 16.63 -7.77
C SER A 170 13.10 16.93 -9.26
N ARG A 171 14.24 16.61 -9.87
CA ARG A 171 14.45 16.81 -11.32
C ARG A 171 13.74 15.76 -12.17
N LEU A 172 13.63 14.53 -11.69
CA LEU A 172 13.02 13.42 -12.43
C LEU A 172 11.49 13.44 -12.31
N MET A 173 10.97 13.68 -11.11
CA MET A 173 9.55 13.64 -10.78
C MET A 173 8.88 15.02 -10.89
N GLY A 174 9.68 16.10 -10.94
CA GLY A 174 9.23 17.49 -10.85
C GLY A 174 9.14 17.98 -9.40
N THR A 175 9.29 19.29 -9.19
CA THR A 175 9.08 19.93 -7.87
C THR A 175 7.58 20.01 -7.58
N TRP A 176 6.98 18.87 -7.25
CA TRP A 176 5.61 18.76 -6.72
C TRP A 176 5.62 18.53 -5.19
N THR A 177 6.73 18.87 -4.55
CA THR A 177 6.90 18.87 -3.11
C THR A 177 6.44 20.21 -2.57
N PHE A 178 5.46 20.20 -1.67
CA PHE A 178 4.94 21.41 -1.05
C PHE A 178 5.56 21.57 0.33
N GLN A 179 5.82 22.81 0.73
CA GLN A 179 6.40 23.11 2.04
C GLN A 179 5.33 23.37 3.11
N ASN A 180 4.05 23.46 2.76
CA ASN A 180 2.91 23.70 3.66
C ASN A 180 1.86 22.58 3.66
N GLU A 181 2.23 21.32 3.36
CA GLU A 181 1.31 20.19 3.18
C GLU A 181 1.15 19.26 4.40
N PHE A 182 1.00 19.84 5.59
CA PHE A 182 1.17 19.07 6.83
C PHE A 182 -0.04 18.25 7.27
N VAL A 183 -1.26 18.75 7.09
CA VAL A 183 -2.46 18.12 7.66
C VAL A 183 -3.12 17.20 6.64
N PHE A 184 -3.11 15.89 6.80
CA PHE A 184 -2.33 15.03 7.72
C PHE A 184 -1.11 14.46 6.96
N SER A 185 -0.38 13.43 7.42
CA SER A 185 0.79 12.95 6.66
C SER A 185 0.44 12.06 5.46
N GLY A 186 0.79 12.47 4.23
CA GLY A 186 0.58 11.68 3.01
C GLY A 186 1.51 10.47 2.95
N HIS A 187 2.77 10.66 3.37
CA HIS A 187 3.79 9.64 3.48
C HIS A 187 3.38 8.48 4.39
N THR A 188 2.64 8.79 5.46
CA THR A 188 2.11 7.81 6.40
C THR A 188 0.80 7.18 5.89
N SER A 189 -0.10 8.03 5.38
CA SER A 189 -1.48 7.67 5.04
C SER A 189 -1.59 6.69 3.89
N ILE A 190 -0.89 6.93 2.78
CA ILE A 190 -1.12 6.13 1.58
C ILE A 190 -0.62 4.68 1.77
N PRO A 191 0.57 4.42 2.34
CA PRO A 191 0.96 3.06 2.71
C PRO A 191 -0.01 2.41 3.70
N PHE A 192 -0.58 3.17 4.63
CA PHE A 192 -1.61 2.66 5.54
C PHE A 192 -2.92 2.31 4.82
N LEU A 193 -3.34 3.11 3.84
CA LEU A 193 -4.49 2.80 2.99
C LEU A 193 -4.24 1.55 2.16
N PHE A 194 -3.02 1.35 1.64
CA PHE A 194 -2.66 0.09 0.99
C PHE A 194 -2.76 -1.08 1.98
N TYR A 195 -2.26 -0.95 3.20
CA TYR A 195 -2.45 -1.97 4.25
C TYR A 195 -3.93 -2.33 4.46
N LEU A 196 -4.83 -1.34 4.47
CA LEU A 196 -6.28 -1.59 4.60
C LEU A 196 -6.88 -2.22 3.33
N PHE A 197 -6.34 -1.91 2.16
CA PHE A 197 -6.79 -2.42 0.87
C PHE A 197 -6.45 -3.90 0.65
N PHE A 198 -5.21 -4.31 0.95
CA PHE A 198 -4.76 -5.69 0.74
C PHE A 198 -5.27 -6.63 1.84
N GLU A 199 -5.62 -7.86 1.47
CA GLU A 199 -6.07 -8.91 2.41
C GLU A 199 -4.94 -9.90 2.75
N THR A 200 -3.99 -10.10 1.84
CA THR A 200 -2.85 -11.01 2.02
C THR A 200 -1.98 -10.58 3.19
N ARG A 201 -1.78 -11.46 4.18
CA ARG A 201 -1.04 -11.16 5.42
C ARG A 201 0.36 -10.59 5.17
N GLY A 202 1.09 -11.14 4.19
CA GLY A 202 2.43 -10.66 3.82
C GLY A 202 2.42 -9.23 3.29
N LEU A 203 1.53 -8.93 2.33
CA LEU A 203 1.38 -7.57 1.77
C LEU A 203 0.95 -6.57 2.85
N ARG A 204 -0.02 -6.95 3.68
CA ARG A 204 -0.48 -6.14 4.81
C ARG A 204 0.66 -5.79 5.76
N LEU A 205 1.44 -6.78 6.18
CA LEU A 205 2.56 -6.56 7.08
C LEU A 205 3.63 -5.64 6.46
N LEU A 206 3.98 -5.87 5.18
CA LEU A 206 4.93 -5.02 4.46
C LEU A 206 4.46 -3.57 4.40
N LEU A 207 3.19 -3.34 4.04
CA LEU A 207 2.63 -1.99 3.85
C LEU A 207 2.40 -1.27 5.17
N LEU A 208 2.01 -1.99 6.22
CA LEU A 208 1.91 -1.42 7.58
C LEU A 208 3.29 -1.04 8.11
N SER A 209 4.28 -1.92 7.95
CA SER A 209 5.67 -1.65 8.32
C SER A 209 6.22 -0.45 7.53
N GLY A 210 5.91 -0.39 6.23
CA GLY A 210 6.22 0.75 5.37
C GLY A 210 5.57 2.04 5.86
N SER A 211 4.29 2.02 6.24
CA SER A 211 3.60 3.19 6.81
C SER A 211 4.27 3.67 8.10
N LEU A 212 4.59 2.76 9.02
CA LEU A 212 5.27 3.10 10.28
C LEU A 212 6.67 3.66 10.03
N ALA A 213 7.42 3.06 9.11
CA ALA A 213 8.75 3.53 8.71
C ALA A 213 8.68 4.95 8.09
N MET A 214 7.70 5.19 7.21
CA MET A 214 7.48 6.53 6.63
C MET A 214 7.06 7.54 7.69
N GLY A 215 6.19 7.14 8.63
CA GLY A 215 5.83 7.94 9.80
C GLY A 215 7.04 8.35 10.64
N ALA A 216 7.95 7.41 10.92
CA ALA A 216 9.20 7.72 11.61
C ALA A 216 10.11 8.65 10.78
N CYS A 217 10.22 8.41 9.47
CA CYS A 217 11.06 9.22 8.58
C CYS A 217 10.57 10.67 8.48
N VAL A 218 9.26 10.91 8.41
CA VAL A 218 8.74 12.29 8.37
C VAL A 218 8.95 13.04 9.69
N LEU A 219 8.94 12.33 10.82
CA LEU A 219 9.26 12.94 12.12
C LEU A 219 10.76 13.24 12.24
N LEU A 220 11.64 12.34 11.82
CA LEU A 220 13.10 12.56 11.87
C LEU A 220 13.57 13.64 10.88
N SER A 221 12.88 13.80 9.76
CA SER A 221 13.16 14.88 8.79
C SER A 221 12.39 16.16 9.06
N HIS A 222 11.59 16.20 10.14
CA HIS A 222 10.75 17.34 10.51
C HIS A 222 9.79 17.79 9.38
N ASN A 223 9.43 16.88 8.47
CA ASN A 223 8.51 17.12 7.36
C ASN A 223 7.03 17.05 7.76
N HIS A 224 6.72 16.63 8.99
CA HIS A 224 5.38 16.64 9.55
C HIS A 224 5.42 16.87 11.05
N TYR A 225 4.36 17.45 11.59
CA TYR A 225 4.12 17.45 13.03
C TYR A 225 3.70 16.06 13.50
N THR A 226 3.92 15.77 14.77
CA THR A 226 3.51 14.52 15.42
C THR A 226 2.01 14.27 15.28
N VAL A 227 1.21 15.34 15.42
CA VAL A 227 -0.25 15.25 15.27
C VAL A 227 -0.67 14.88 13.85
N ASP A 228 0.11 15.25 12.83
CA ASP A 228 -0.19 14.92 11.44
C ASP A 228 0.02 13.43 11.16
N VAL A 229 1.05 12.84 11.78
CA VAL A 229 1.38 11.41 11.66
C VAL A 229 0.36 10.57 12.41
N LEU A 230 0.01 10.96 13.64
CA LEU A 230 -1.02 10.24 14.41
C LEU A 230 -2.40 10.39 13.76
N GLY A 231 -2.77 11.62 13.38
CA GLY A 231 -4.01 11.92 12.68
C GLY A 231 -4.13 11.18 11.35
N ALA A 232 -3.01 10.91 10.67
CA ALA A 232 -3.00 10.16 9.43
C ALA A 232 -3.63 8.78 9.55
N TYR A 233 -3.38 8.04 10.63
CA TYR A 233 -3.97 6.71 10.82
C TYR A 233 -5.48 6.79 11.02
N PHE A 234 -5.95 7.70 11.87
CA PHE A 234 -7.38 7.85 12.16
C PHE A 234 -8.19 8.37 10.96
N VAL A 235 -7.68 9.40 10.30
CA VAL A 235 -8.38 10.00 9.16
C VAL A 235 -8.34 9.07 7.95
N SER A 236 -7.20 8.43 7.66
CA SER A 236 -7.11 7.43 6.58
C SER A 236 -8.06 6.26 6.81
N TYR A 237 -8.15 5.73 8.03
CA TYR A 237 -9.12 4.68 8.35
C TYR A 237 -10.57 5.15 8.13
N SER A 238 -10.89 6.38 8.57
CA SER A 238 -12.22 6.97 8.37
C SER A 238 -12.55 7.13 6.89
N ILE A 239 -11.59 7.59 6.07
CA ILE A 239 -11.72 7.71 4.62
C ILE A 239 -11.90 6.34 3.98
N TYR A 240 -11.17 5.31 4.42
CA TYR A 240 -11.34 3.94 3.94
C TYR A 240 -12.77 3.43 4.17
N VAL A 241 -13.28 3.56 5.40
CA VAL A 241 -14.65 3.14 5.75
C VAL A 241 -15.69 3.94 4.97
N LEU A 242 -15.47 5.24 4.78
CA LEU A 242 -16.34 6.09 3.96
C LEU A 242 -16.33 5.65 2.49
N ALA A 243 -15.15 5.42 1.92
CA ALA A 243 -14.96 4.99 0.55
C ALA A 243 -15.64 3.63 0.32
N GLU A 244 -15.44 2.67 1.21
CA GLU A 244 -16.05 1.34 1.13
C GLU A 244 -17.59 1.43 1.10
N LYS A 245 -18.17 2.21 2.04
CA LYS A 245 -19.62 2.44 2.08
C LYS A 245 -20.13 3.14 0.83
N LEU A 246 -19.46 4.19 0.36
CA LEU A 246 -19.88 4.96 -0.80
C LEU A 246 -19.78 4.12 -2.08
N TYR A 247 -18.65 3.43 -2.27
CA TYR A 247 -18.36 2.66 -3.47
C TYR A 247 -19.23 1.40 -3.57
N PHE A 248 -19.23 0.55 -2.55
CA PHE A 248 -19.91 -0.74 -2.61
C PHE A 248 -21.40 -0.67 -2.25
N LYS A 249 -21.84 0.27 -1.40
CA LYS A 249 -23.27 0.35 -1.03
C LYS A 249 -24.05 1.32 -1.90
N ARG A 250 -23.49 2.49 -2.24
CA ARG A 250 -24.22 3.52 -2.99
C ARG A 250 -23.94 3.49 -4.49
N ILE A 251 -22.67 3.54 -4.90
CA ILE A 251 -22.30 3.58 -6.32
C ILE A 251 -22.60 2.23 -6.98
N ARG A 252 -22.25 1.11 -6.34
CA ARG A 252 -22.46 -0.26 -6.85
C ARG A 252 -22.06 -0.38 -8.33
N PRO A 253 -20.74 -0.39 -8.63
CA PRO A 253 -20.25 -0.45 -10.00
C PRO A 253 -20.94 -1.54 -10.82
N LEU A 254 -21.33 -1.21 -12.06
CA LEU A 254 -22.08 -2.11 -12.92
C LEU A 254 -21.35 -3.45 -13.16
N PHE A 255 -20.02 -3.45 -13.16
CA PHE A 255 -19.21 -4.67 -13.29
C PHE A 255 -19.33 -5.62 -12.09
N LEU A 256 -19.85 -5.16 -10.94
CA LEU A 256 -20.14 -5.98 -9.76
C LEU A 256 -21.60 -6.46 -9.70
N VAL A 257 -22.52 -5.82 -10.45
CA VAL A 257 -23.97 -6.04 -10.37
C VAL A 257 -24.52 -6.90 -11.51
N ALA A 258 -23.89 -6.87 -12.69
CA ALA A 258 -24.41 -7.57 -13.86
C ALA A 258 -24.48 -9.10 -13.62
N PRO A 259 -25.63 -9.74 -13.87
CA PRO A 259 -25.78 -11.18 -13.66
C PRO A 259 -24.91 -11.94 -14.65
N ARG A 260 -24.39 -13.10 -14.21
CA ARG A 260 -23.71 -14.09 -15.06
C ARG A 260 -24.57 -14.34 -16.29
N GLY A 261 -24.19 -13.76 -17.43
CA GLY A 261 -24.73 -14.15 -18.72
C GLY A 261 -24.24 -15.55 -19.04
N ARG A 262 -24.91 -16.58 -18.53
CA ARG A 262 -24.92 -17.88 -19.20
C ARG A 262 -25.92 -17.74 -20.35
N PRO A 263 -25.52 -17.80 -21.62
CA PRO A 263 -26.46 -18.15 -22.66
C PRO A 263 -27.01 -19.53 -22.28
N GLY A 264 -28.32 -19.62 -22.12
CA GLY A 264 -28.98 -20.89 -21.85
C GLY A 264 -28.54 -21.90 -22.91
N VAL A 265 -27.94 -23.00 -22.47
CA VAL A 265 -27.93 -24.23 -23.23
C VAL A 265 -29.40 -24.62 -23.35
N GLN A 266 -29.99 -24.32 -24.49
CA GLN A 266 -31.24 -24.92 -24.92
C GLN A 266 -30.97 -26.43 -25.01
N SER A 267 -31.42 -27.17 -24.00
CA SER A 267 -31.66 -28.60 -24.14
C SER A 267 -32.98 -28.77 -24.89
N GLY A 268 -32.90 -28.86 -26.22
CA GLY A 268 -33.83 -29.67 -26.99
C GLY A 268 -33.18 -31.03 -27.29
N PRO A 269 -33.92 -32.03 -27.81
CA PRO A 269 -35.30 -32.01 -28.29
C PRO A 269 -36.36 -32.39 -27.24
#